data_AF-A0A2S9G998-F1
#
_entry.id   AF-A0A2S9G998-F1
#
_cell.length_a   1.000
_cell.length_b   1.000
_cell.length_c   1.000
_cell.angle_alpha   90.00
_cell.angle_beta   90.00
_cell.angle_gamma   90.00
#
_symmetry.space_group_name_H-M   'P 1'
#
loop_
_entity.id
_entity.type
_entity.pdbx_description
1 polymer ?
#
loop_
_entity_poly.entity_id
_entity_poly.type
_entity_poly.pdbx_seq_one_letter_code
_entity_poly.pdbx_strand_id
1 'polypeptide(L)'
;LARAIEERGFTALAVAEHTHIPASRESAYPLGGELPSIYYRTPDPFVTLAAAAAVTSTIELITGIALLIQRDPIVTAKEAASIDL
;
A
#
# COMPACT_ATOMS: atom_id res chain seq x y z
N LEU A 1 -12.58 2.73 4.54
CA LEU A 1 -12.72 3.48 3.27
C LEU A 1 -13.13 2.60 2.11
N ALA A 2 -12.64 1.36 1.98
CA ALA A 2 -12.94 0.47 0.86
C ALA A 2 -14.44 0.40 0.45
N ARG A 3 -15.36 0.08 1.38
CA ARG A 3 -16.82 0.12 1.12
C ARG A 3 -17.31 1.43 0.50
N ALA A 4 -16.89 2.54 1.09
CA ALA A 4 -17.29 3.86 0.63
C ALA A 4 -16.78 4.18 -0.78
N ILE A 5 -15.61 3.67 -1.15
CA ILE A 5 -15.03 3.80 -2.50
C ILE A 5 -15.85 2.98 -3.50
N GLU A 6 -16.18 1.74 -3.15
CA GLU A 6 -17.03 0.86 -3.96
C GLU A 6 -18.44 1.41 -4.17
N GLU A 7 -19.12 1.82 -3.10
CA GLU A 7 -20.47 2.40 -3.15
C GLU A 7 -20.55 3.66 -4.04
N ARG A 8 -19.41 4.34 -4.25
CA ARG A 8 -19.31 5.55 -5.07
C ARG A 8 -18.91 5.26 -6.53
N GLY A 9 -18.75 3.99 -6.90
CA GLY A 9 -18.49 3.57 -8.28
C GLY A 9 -17.06 3.85 -8.76
N PHE A 10 -16.09 3.94 -7.85
CA PHE A 10 -14.68 3.95 -8.25
C PHE A 10 -14.27 2.58 -8.79
N THR A 11 -13.35 2.57 -9.75
CA THR A 11 -12.88 1.31 -10.37
C THR A 11 -11.89 0.56 -9.48
N ALA A 12 -11.04 1.28 -8.74
CA ALA A 12 -9.95 0.67 -7.98
C ALA A 12 -9.62 1.42 -6.69
N LEU A 13 -9.09 0.69 -5.71
CA LEU A 13 -8.37 1.19 -4.55
C LEU A 13 -6.90 0.78 -4.65
N ALA A 14 -6.01 1.76 -4.75
CA ALA A 14 -4.57 1.56 -4.75
C ALA A 14 -3.96 1.89 -3.38
N VAL A 15 -3.15 0.99 -2.83
CA VAL A 15 -2.42 1.21 -1.58
C VAL A 15 -0.93 1.35 -1.87
N ALA A 16 -0.34 2.48 -1.48
CA ALA A 16 1.09 2.73 -1.61
C ALA A 16 1.90 2.07 -0.48
N GLU A 17 3.18 1.83 -0.75
CA GLU A 17 4.10 1.24 0.23
C GLU A 17 5.32 2.12 0.45
N HIS A 18 5.67 2.35 1.73
CA HIS A 18 6.97 2.85 2.18
C HIS A 18 7.33 2.17 3.51
N THR A 19 8.05 1.05 3.45
CA THR A 19 8.47 0.32 4.66
C THR A 19 9.66 0.97 5.36
N HIS A 20 10.57 1.57 4.59
CA HIS A 20 11.80 2.16 5.10
C HIS A 20 11.80 3.67 4.90
N ILE A 21 11.68 4.42 6.00
CA ILE A 21 11.98 5.85 6.02
C ILE A 21 13.30 6.04 6.75
N PRO A 22 14.30 6.73 6.14
CA PRO A 22 15.58 6.90 6.80
C PRO A 22 15.43 7.69 8.10
N ALA A 23 16.10 7.21 9.15
CA ALA A 23 16.08 7.85 10.48
C ALA A 23 16.85 9.18 10.51
N SER A 24 17.86 9.35 9.65
CA SER A 24 18.60 10.60 9.47
C SER A 24 18.23 11.30 8.16
N ARG A 25 18.37 12.64 8.14
CA ARG A 25 18.13 13.51 6.98
C ARG A 25 19.42 14.16 6.46
N GLU A 26 20.52 13.39 6.44
CA GLU A 26 21.80 13.85 5.89
C GLU A 26 21.66 14.26 4.41
N SER A 27 20.87 13.50 3.65
CA SER A 27 20.41 13.89 2.32
C SER A 27 19.03 14.54 2.42
N ALA A 28 18.88 15.72 1.81
CA ALA A 28 17.62 16.44 1.74
C ALA A 28 16.54 15.65 0.97
N TYR A 29 15.27 15.90 1.30
CA TYR A 29 14.15 15.42 0.49
C TYR A 29 14.28 15.97 -0.95
N PRO A 30 14.13 15.15 -2.01
CA PRO A 30 14.38 15.60 -3.39
C PRO A 30 13.57 16.83 -3.85
N LEU A 31 12.41 17.08 -3.24
CA LEU A 31 11.60 18.28 -3.55
C LEU A 31 11.89 19.47 -2.61
N GLY A 32 12.90 19.35 -1.76
CA GLY A 32 13.29 20.37 -0.77
C GLY A 32 12.45 20.34 0.52
N GLY A 33 13.01 20.91 1.59
CA GLY A 33 12.36 20.97 2.90
C GLY A 33 12.30 19.62 3.63
N GLU A 34 11.39 19.55 4.61
CA GLU A 34 11.17 18.34 5.42
C GLU A 34 10.35 17.29 4.66
N LEU A 35 10.58 16.02 4.98
CA LEU A 35 9.82 14.93 4.39
C LEU A 35 8.33 15.03 4.82
N PRO A 36 7.37 15.08 3.87
CA PRO A 36 5.96 15.17 4.22
C PRO A 36 5.47 14.01 5.10
N SER A 37 4.58 14.29 6.05
CA SER A 37 4.10 13.29 7.01
C SER A 37 3.39 12.08 6.38
N ILE A 38 2.90 12.21 5.14
CA ILE A 38 2.22 11.14 4.41
C ILE A 38 3.15 9.93 4.16
N TYR A 39 4.45 10.15 3.99
CA TYR A 39 5.43 9.08 3.80
C TYR A 39 5.58 8.15 5.03
N TYR A 40 5.20 8.64 6.21
CA TYR A 40 5.19 7.85 7.45
C TYR A 40 3.86 7.16 7.73
N ARG A 41 2.82 7.44 6.91
CA ARG A 41 1.44 7.01 7.14
C ARG A 41 0.97 6.04 6.06
N THR A 42 1.88 5.21 5.56
CA THR A 42 1.58 4.12 4.62
C THR A 42 1.52 2.80 5.40
N PRO A 43 0.31 2.27 5.67
CA PRO A 43 0.19 0.93 6.26
C PRO A 43 0.71 -0.13 5.30
N ASP A 44 0.98 -1.34 5.81
CA ASP A 44 1.37 -2.46 4.94
C ASP A 44 0.29 -2.70 3.86
N PRO A 45 0.67 -2.76 2.57
CA PRO A 45 -0.28 -2.88 1.49
C PRO A 45 -1.05 -4.20 1.52
N PHE A 46 -0.41 -5.33 1.85
CA PHE A 46 -1.08 -6.64 1.83
C PHE A 46 -2.07 -6.78 2.98
N VAL A 47 -1.73 -6.31 4.18
CA VAL A 47 -2.66 -6.23 5.31
C VAL A 47 -3.86 -5.32 4.98
N THR A 48 -3.59 -4.16 4.39
CA THR A 48 -4.63 -3.19 4.02
C THR A 48 -5.57 -3.74 2.94
N LEU A 49 -5.01 -4.37 1.91
CA LEU A 49 -5.77 -4.96 0.81
C LEU A 49 -6.58 -6.16 1.27
N ALA A 50 -6.04 -7.02 2.14
CA ALA A 50 -6.80 -8.12 2.75
C ALA A 50 -8.01 -7.60 3.53
N ALA A 51 -7.82 -6.55 4.34
CA ALA A 51 -8.92 -5.92 5.09
C ALA A 51 -9.96 -5.26 4.17
N ALA A 52 -9.54 -4.71 3.03
CA ALA A 52 -10.44 -4.17 2.01
C ALA A 52 -11.23 -5.29 1.32
N ALA A 53 -10.54 -6.36 0.88
CA ALA A 53 -11.13 -7.53 0.22
C ALA A 53 -12.23 -8.19 1.06
N ALA A 54 -12.03 -8.26 2.38
CA ALA A 54 -13.03 -8.80 3.30
C ALA A 54 -14.35 -8.00 3.36
N VAL A 55 -14.40 -6.79 2.81
CA VAL A 55 -15.55 -5.89 2.94
C VAL A 55 -16.04 -5.29 1.62
N THR A 56 -15.47 -5.70 0.48
CA THR A 56 -15.86 -5.27 -0.87
C THR A 56 -15.97 -6.46 -1.81
N SER A 57 -16.61 -6.31 -2.98
CA SER A 57 -16.86 -7.46 -3.88
C SER A 57 -16.72 -7.17 -5.38
N THR A 58 -16.59 -5.91 -5.77
CA THR A 58 -16.61 -5.46 -7.17
C THR A 58 -15.50 -4.49 -7.54
N ILE A 59 -14.94 -3.73 -6.59
CA ILE A 59 -13.80 -2.86 -6.87
C ILE A 59 -12.50 -3.64 -7.01
N GLU A 60 -11.62 -3.15 -7.89
CA GLU A 60 -10.26 -3.66 -7.98
C GLU A 60 -9.43 -3.21 -6.78
N LEU A 61 -8.67 -4.13 -6.21
CA LEU A 61 -7.77 -3.88 -5.09
C LEU A 61 -6.34 -4.09 -5.56
N ILE A 62 -5.55 -3.01 -5.58
CA ILE A 62 -4.20 -3.05 -6.17
C ILE A 62 -3.15 -2.47 -5.22
N THR A 63 -1.93 -2.99 -5.34
CA THR A 63 -0.76 -2.27 -4.82
C THR A 63 -0.45 -1.12 -5.78
N GLY A 64 -0.37 0.12 -5.26
CA GLY A 64 0.10 1.26 -6.07
C GLY A 64 1.58 1.13 -6.38
N ILE A 65 2.32 0.50 -5.47
CA ILE A 65 3.67 -0.02 -5.66
C ILE A 65 3.89 -1.14 -4.64
N ALA A 66 4.60 -2.19 -5.03
CA ALA A 66 5.17 -3.17 -4.11
C ALA A 66 6.70 -3.06 -4.20
N LEU A 67 7.35 -2.70 -3.10
CA LEU A 67 8.81 -2.58 -3.01
C LEU A 67 9.44 -3.96 -2.82
N LEU A 68 9.34 -4.82 -3.85
CA LEU A 68 9.72 -6.23 -3.79
C LEU A 68 11.17 -6.46 -3.33
N ILE A 69 12.10 -5.58 -3.68
CA ILE A 69 13.51 -5.67 -3.26
C ILE A 69 13.66 -5.53 -1.72
N GLN A 70 12.65 -4.97 -1.05
CA GLN A 70 12.59 -4.80 0.40
C GLN A 70 11.73 -5.88 1.08
N ARG A 71 11.30 -6.92 0.36
CA ARG A 71 10.46 -8.02 0.86
C ARG A 71 11.08 -9.37 0.54
N ASP A 72 10.65 -10.42 1.24
CA ASP A 72 10.89 -11.79 0.80
C ASP A 72 9.93 -12.11 -0.36
N PRO A 73 10.44 -12.45 -1.57
CA PRO A 73 9.58 -12.61 -2.75
C PRO A 73 8.68 -13.85 -2.67
N ILE A 74 9.09 -14.91 -1.97
CA ILE A 74 8.29 -16.13 -1.84
C ILE A 74 7.12 -15.88 -0.88
N VAL A 75 7.38 -15.21 0.24
CA VAL A 75 6.33 -14.81 1.19
C VAL A 75 5.38 -13.82 0.51
N THR A 76 5.92 -12.81 -0.19
CA THR A 76 5.10 -11.81 -0.88
C THR A 76 4.18 -12.45 -1.91
N ALA A 77 4.68 -13.42 -2.69
CA ALA A 77 3.84 -14.14 -3.65
C ALA A 77 2.72 -14.92 -2.95
N LYS A 78 3.00 -15.54 -1.80
CA LYS A 78 1.98 -16.23 -0.99
C LYS A 78 0.94 -15.26 -0.42
N GLU A 79 1.36 -14.10 0.08
CA GLU A 79 0.46 -13.06 0.59
C GLU A 79 -0.46 -12.55 -0.51
N ALA A 80 0.09 -12.21 -1.68
CA ALA A 80 -0.68 -11.79 -2.85
C ALA A 80 -1.72 -12.85 -3.24
N ALA A 81 -1.29 -14.10 -3.39
CA ALA A 81 -2.17 -15.20 -3.76
C ALA A 81 -3.23 -15.47 -2.68
N SER A 82 -2.94 -15.23 -1.39
CA SER A 82 -3.90 -15.44 -0.30
C SER A 82 -5.02 -14.41 -0.29
N ILE A 83 -4.77 -13.20 -0.80
CA ILE A 83 -5.78 -12.14 -0.93
C ILE A 83 -6.68 -12.36 -2.15
N ASP A 84 -6.14 -12.97 -3.21
CA ASP A 84 -6.80 -13.17 -4.51
C ASP A 84 -7.79 -14.36 -4.55
N LEU A 85 -7.75 -15.25 -3.54
CA LEU A 85 -8.64 -16.42 -3.42
C LEU A 85 -10.06 -16.05 -2.96
#